data_AF-A0A8J7IXM5-F1
#
_entry.id   AF-A0A8J7IXM5-F1
#
_cell.length_a   1.000
_cell.length_b   1.000
_cell.length_c   1.000
_cell.angle_alpha   90.00
_cell.angle_beta   90.00
_cell.angle_gamma   90.00
#
_symmetry.space_group_name_H-M   'P 1'
#
loop_
_entity.id
_entity.type
_entity.pdbx_description
1 polymer ?
#
loop_
_entity_poly.entity_id
_entity_poly.type
_entity_poly.pdbx_seq_one_letter_code
_entity_poly.pdbx_strand_id
1 'polypeptide(L)'
;MAGHSKLIYLLASNKDAMALYEQSLESLVKSVTTDFMVFKFSRWQDISEDLEEWEDCTTIDEPTYIKLYANLCRKLRKRIK
;
A
#
# COMPACT_ATOMS: atom_id res chain seq x y z
N MET A 1 16.58 12.08 25.01
CA MET A 1 15.92 12.66 23.82
C MET A 1 15.21 11.52 23.11
N ALA A 2 13.88 11.39 23.29
CA ALA A 2 13.11 10.38 22.58
C ALA A 2 13.05 10.81 21.11
N GLY A 3 13.85 10.18 20.25
CA GLY A 3 13.77 10.39 18.82
C GLY A 3 12.40 9.94 18.35
N HIS A 4 11.53 10.89 17.98
CA HIS A 4 10.30 10.55 17.26
C HIS A 4 10.72 9.96 15.92
N SER A 5 10.70 8.62 15.81
CA SER A 5 10.90 7.95 14.53
C SER A 5 9.78 8.41 13.59
N LYS A 6 10.16 9.09 12.51
CA LYS A 6 9.22 9.58 11.49
C LYS A 6 8.52 8.37 10.86
N LEU A 7 7.19 8.36 10.89
CA LEU A 7 6.40 7.34 10.23
C LEU A 7 6.57 7.44 8.71
N ILE A 8 6.71 6.30 8.06
CA ILE A 8 6.82 6.14 6.61
C ILE A 8 5.61 5.32 6.14
N TYR A 9 5.05 5.73 5.02
CA TYR A 9 3.94 5.05 4.36
C TYR A 9 4.39 4.62 2.96
N LEU A 10 4.10 3.38 2.61
CA LEU A 10 4.55 2.77 1.36
C LEU A 10 3.39 2.02 0.71
N LEU A 11 3.28 2.15 -0.60
CA LEU A 11 2.50 1.27 -1.45
C LEU A 11 3.47 0.26 -2.07
N ALA A 12 3.21 -1.03 -1.89
CA ALA A 12 3.84 -2.09 -2.67
C ALA A 12 2.79 -2.79 -3.53
N SER A 13 3.13 -3.19 -4.74
CA SER A 13 2.18 -3.83 -5.65
C SER A 13 2.88 -4.64 -6.73
N ASN A 14 2.10 -5.40 -7.50
CA ASN A 14 2.58 -5.85 -8.80
C ASN A 14 2.60 -4.68 -9.80
N LYS A 15 3.18 -4.92 -10.99
CA LYS A 15 3.28 -3.91 -12.05
C LYS A 15 1.94 -3.37 -12.52
N ASP A 16 0.92 -4.22 -12.66
CA ASP A 16 -0.39 -3.79 -13.16
C ASP A 16 -1.10 -2.86 -12.18
N ALA A 17 -1.06 -3.18 -10.89
CA ALA A 17 -1.62 -2.34 -9.84
C ALA A 17 -0.80 -1.04 -9.66
N MET A 18 0.52 -1.08 -9.85
CA MET A 18 1.36 0.12 -9.84
C MET A 18 1.00 1.04 -11.01
N ALA A 19 0.88 0.50 -12.22
CA ALA A 19 0.48 1.26 -13.40
C ALA A 19 -0.90 1.93 -13.23
N LEU A 20 -1.84 1.28 -12.54
CA LEU A 20 -3.12 1.89 -12.18
C LEU A 20 -2.92 3.08 -11.22
N TYR A 21 -2.07 2.95 -10.22
CA TYR A 21 -1.78 4.03 -9.27
C TYR A 21 -1.10 5.22 -9.95
N GLU A 22 -0.13 4.95 -10.83
CA GLU A 22 0.58 5.97 -11.62
C GLU A 22 -0.35 6.74 -12.56
N GLN A 23 -1.40 6.09 -13.08
CA GLN A 23 -2.46 6.79 -13.80
C GLN A 23 -3.27 7.69 -12.86
N SER A 24 -3.77 7.13 -11.76
CA SER A 24 -4.35 7.90 -10.64
C SER A 24 -4.67 7.00 -9.44
N LEU A 25 -4.73 7.61 -8.25
CA LEU A 25 -5.25 6.94 -7.05
C LEU A 25 -6.68 6.41 -7.25
N GLU A 26 -7.54 7.16 -7.96
CA GLU A 26 -8.90 6.74 -8.29
C GLU A 26 -8.95 5.50 -9.18
N SER A 27 -8.03 5.38 -10.15
CA SER A 27 -7.92 4.21 -11.05
C SER A 27 -7.67 2.94 -10.24
N LEU A 28 -6.69 2.95 -9.34
CA LEU A 28 -6.41 1.80 -8.47
C LEU A 28 -7.59 1.51 -7.51
N VAL A 29 -8.18 2.53 -6.90
CA VAL A 29 -9.30 2.38 -5.95
C VAL A 29 -10.56 1.80 -6.61
N LYS A 30 -10.86 2.19 -7.85
CA LYS A 30 -12.03 1.71 -8.60
C LYS A 30 -11.83 0.36 -9.26
N SER A 31 -10.58 -0.05 -9.49
CA SER A 31 -10.25 -1.37 -10.05
C SER A 31 -10.73 -2.52 -9.15
N VAL A 32 -10.77 -3.73 -9.71
CA VAL A 32 -11.07 -4.97 -8.96
C VAL A 32 -9.82 -5.62 -8.37
N THR A 33 -8.62 -5.16 -8.73
CA THR A 33 -7.36 -5.75 -8.27
C THR A 33 -7.21 -5.59 -6.75
N THR A 34 -6.63 -6.62 -6.13
CA THR A 34 -6.17 -6.64 -4.73
C THR A 34 -4.67 -6.86 -4.65
N ASP A 35 -3.97 -6.74 -5.78
CA ASP A 35 -2.56 -7.10 -5.93
C ASP A 35 -1.67 -5.91 -5.54
N PHE A 36 -2.00 -5.34 -4.38
CA PHE A 36 -1.25 -4.28 -3.71
C PHE A 36 -1.39 -4.40 -2.21
N MET A 37 -0.39 -3.92 -1.48
CA MET A 37 -0.37 -3.78 -0.03
C MET A 37 0.09 -2.38 0.33
N VAL A 38 -0.37 -1.90 1.49
CA VAL A 38 0.12 -0.64 2.04
C VAL A 38 0.73 -0.85 3.41
N PHE A 39 1.92 -0.31 3.60
CA PHE A 39 2.70 -0.45 4.82
C PHE A 39 2.77 0.87 5.57
N LYS A 40 2.74 0.78 6.91
CA LYS A 40 3.00 1.87 7.84
C LYS A 40 4.07 1.39 8.81
N PHE A 41 5.25 2.00 8.76
CA PHE A 41 6.39 1.56 9.56
C PHE A 41 7.25 2.74 9.99
N SER A 42 8.15 2.49 10.93
CA SER A 42 9.12 3.49 11.41
C SER A 42 10.57 3.07 11.16
N ARG A 43 10.80 1.77 10.91
CA ARG A 43 12.09 1.18 10.57
C ARG A 43 11.91 0.25 9.38
N TRP A 44 12.81 0.35 8.40
CA TRP A 44 12.74 -0.45 7.18
C TRP A 44 12.83 -1.96 7.42
N GLN A 45 13.52 -2.36 8.48
CA GLN A 45 13.64 -3.76 8.90
C GLN A 45 12.30 -4.37 9.31
N ASP A 46 11.30 -3.56 9.67
CA ASP A 46 9.99 -4.06 10.10
C ASP A 46 9.16 -4.60 8.93
N ILE A 47 9.53 -4.29 7.69
CA ILE A 47 8.76 -4.63 6.48
C ILE A 47 9.60 -5.24 5.36
N SER A 48 10.92 -5.41 5.54
CA SER A 48 11.81 -5.80 4.44
C SER A 48 11.48 -7.18 3.87
N GLU A 49 11.16 -8.15 4.73
CA GLU A 49 10.79 -9.50 4.32
C GLU A 49 9.45 -9.49 3.55
N ASP A 50 8.43 -8.81 4.10
CA ASP A 50 7.13 -8.66 3.43
C ASP A 50 7.23 -7.93 2.08
N LEU A 51 8.21 -7.01 1.95
CA LEU A 51 8.41 -6.21 0.74
C LEU A 51 9.03 -7.03 -0.41
N GLU A 52 9.82 -8.07 -0.11
CA GLU A 52 10.42 -8.96 -1.11
C GLU A 52 9.36 -9.73 -1.93
N GLU A 53 8.13 -9.86 -1.42
CA GLU A 53 7.02 -10.49 -2.12
C GLU A 53 6.41 -9.61 -3.23
N TRP A 54 6.76 -8.32 -3.29
CA TRP A 54 6.17 -7.35 -4.21
C TRP A 54 7.16 -6.92 -5.30
N GLU A 55 6.64 -6.70 -6.51
CA GLU A 55 7.47 -6.34 -7.67
C GLU A 55 7.90 -4.87 -7.64
N ASP A 56 6.99 -3.97 -7.23
CA ASP A 56 7.21 -2.53 -7.22
C ASP A 56 6.78 -1.92 -5.89
N CYS A 57 7.44 -0.82 -5.51
CA CYS A 57 7.01 -0.03 -4.36
C CYS A 57 7.26 1.47 -4.54
N THR A 58 6.46 2.28 -3.86
CA THR A 58 6.60 3.74 -3.85
C THR A 58 6.18 4.31 -2.51
N THR A 59 6.82 5.42 -2.11
CA THR A 59 6.45 6.13 -0.89
C THR A 59 5.19 6.95 -1.14
N ILE A 60 4.27 6.94 -0.18
CA ILE A 60 2.99 7.66 -0.24
C ILE A 60 2.80 8.53 1.01
N ASP A 61 1.78 9.38 0.98
CA ASP A 61 1.36 10.13 2.16
C ASP A 61 0.33 9.36 3.01
N GLU A 62 0.11 9.83 4.24
CA GLU A 62 -0.84 9.23 5.17
C GLU A 62 -2.29 9.22 4.65
N PRO A 63 -2.82 10.31 4.05
CA PRO A 63 -4.16 10.27 3.45
C PRO A 63 -4.32 9.20 2.38
N THR A 64 -3.32 9.03 1.51
CA THR A 64 -3.30 8.00 0.47
C THR A 64 -3.25 6.61 1.08
N TYR A 65 -2.42 6.40 2.11
CA TYR A 65 -2.36 5.16 2.88
C TYR A 65 -3.74 4.78 3.43
N ILE A 66 -4.40 5.70 4.13
CA ILE A 66 -5.72 5.45 4.75
C ILE A 66 -6.74 5.05 3.69
N LYS A 67 -6.77 5.76 2.55
CA LYS A 67 -7.71 5.50 1.46
C LYS A 67 -7.48 4.14 0.81
N LEU A 68 -6.22 3.78 0.54
CA LEU A 68 -5.84 2.50 -0.06
C LEU A 68 -6.06 1.33 0.90
N TYR A 69 -5.70 1.48 2.18
CA TYR A 69 -5.95 0.47 3.21
C TYR A 69 -7.44 0.14 3.34
N ALA A 70 -8.28 1.18 3.50
CA ALA A 70 -9.72 1.00 3.60
C ALA A 70 -10.32 0.38 2.32
N ASN A 71 -9.79 0.75 1.14
CA ASN A 71 -10.20 0.15 -0.13
C ASN A 71 -9.87 -1.35 -0.19
N LEU A 72 -8.64 -1.73 0.17
CA LEU A 72 -8.17 -3.10 0.18
C LEU A 72 -8.99 -3.98 1.13
N CYS A 73 -9.19 -3.53 2.38
CA CYS A 73 -10.04 -4.22 3.35
C CYS A 73 -11.46 -4.45 2.80
N ARG A 74 -12.05 -3.42 2.15
CA ARG A 74 -13.38 -3.53 1.54
C ARG A 74 -13.40 -4.55 0.38
N LYS A 75 -12.36 -4.61 -0.44
CA LYS A 75 -12.24 -5.56 -1.56
C LYS A 75 -12.09 -6.99 -1.03
N LEU A 76 -11.20 -7.22 -0.07
CA LEU A 76 -10.98 -8.53 0.54
C LEU A 76 -12.23 -9.05 1.26
N ARG A 77 -12.92 -8.19 2.01
CA ARG A 77 -14.20 -8.56 2.65
C ARG A 77 -15.26 -9.02 1.67
N LYS A 78 -15.31 -8.47 0.45
CA LYS A 78 -16.24 -8.92 -0.60
C LYS A 78 -15.89 -10.30 -1.16
N ARG A 79 -14.64 -10.76 -1.01
CA ARG A 79 -14.17 -12.06 -1.48
C ARG A 79 -14.42 -13.20 -0.48
N ILE A 80 -14.61 -12.88 0.80
CA ILE A 80 -15.03 -13.84 1.83
C ILE A 80 -16.55 -13.98 1.71
N LYS A 81 -17.00 -14.97 0.94
CA LYS A 81 -18.39 -15.42 0.83
C LYS A 81 -18.47 -16.92 1.00
#